data_AF-A0A843IXZ5-F1
#
_entry.id   AF-A0A843IXZ5-F1
#
_cell.length_a   1.000
_cell.length_b   1.000
_cell.length_c   1.000
_cell.angle_alpha   90.00
_cell.angle_beta   90.00
_cell.angle_gamma   90.00
#
_symmetry.space_group_name_H-M   'P 1'
#
loop_
_entity.id
_entity.type
_entity.pdbx_description
1 polymer ?
#
loop_
_entity_poly.entity_id
_entity_poly.type
_entity_poly.pdbx_seq_one_letter_code
_entity_poly.pdbx_strand_id
1 'polypeptide(L)' 'MEKLLEIKGVGPKVAECIPLFSYCHLNAIQVDARICNVLKDDYGVEGSYKKLSEFAEKKFGRYAGYSQEFLYHADFIDI' A
#
# COMPACT_ATOMS: atom_id res chain seq x y z
N MET A 1 -11.89 -7.59 -7.04
CA MET A 1 -10.93 -8.22 -6.10
C MET A 1 -11.40 -9.58 -5.63
N GLU A 2 -12.70 -9.78 -5.37
CA GLU A 2 -13.25 -11.05 -4.81
C GLU A 2 -12.87 -12.32 -5.61
N LYS A 3 -12.84 -12.26 -6.94
CA LYS A 3 -12.41 -13.40 -7.78
C LYS A 3 -10.95 -13.84 -7.57
N LEU A 4 -10.07 -12.94 -7.12
CA LEU A 4 -8.67 -13.30 -6.85
C LEU A 4 -8.54 -14.14 -5.58
N LEU A 5 -9.44 -13.97 -4.61
CA LEU A 5 -9.46 -14.72 -3.36
C LEU A 5 -9.87 -16.18 -3.55
N GLU A 6 -10.48 -16.52 -4.69
CA GLU A 6 -10.84 -17.90 -5.04
C GLU A 6 -9.60 -18.73 -5.43
N ILE A 7 -8.47 -18.09 -5.74
CA ILE A 7 -7.23 -18.75 -6.13
C ILE A 7 -6.51 -19.25 -4.87
N LYS A 8 -6.29 -20.56 -4.77
CA LYS A 8 -5.58 -21.17 -3.63
C LYS A 8 -4.17 -20.57 -3.48
N GLY A 9 -3.91 -19.96 -2.32
CA GLY A 9 -2.64 -19.28 -2.01
C GLY A 9 -2.69 -17.75 -2.18
N VAL A 10 -3.78 -17.19 -2.70
CA VAL A 10 -3.99 -15.74 -2.80
C VAL A 10 -4.85 -15.27 -1.64
N GLY A 11 -4.20 -14.68 -0.63
CA GLY A 11 -4.89 -13.99 0.47
C GLY A 11 -5.24 -12.53 0.14
N PRO A 12 -5.97 -11.83 1.03
CA PRO A 12 -6.34 -10.42 0.85
C PRO A 12 -5.17 -9.52 0.46
N LYS A 13 -4.03 -9.68 1.13
CA LYS A 13 -2.78 -8.97 0.82
C LYS A 13 -2.36 -9.14 -0.63
N VAL A 14 -2.34 -10.37 -1.14
CA VAL A 14 -1.88 -10.66 -2.51
C VAL A 14 -2.93 -10.22 -3.54
N ALA A 15 -4.21 -10.38 -3.21
CA ALA A 15 -5.33 -9.97 -4.07
C ALA A 15 -5.36 -8.46 -4.31
N GLU A 16 -4.84 -7.66 -3.37
CA GLU A 16 -4.69 -6.22 -3.52
C GLU A 16 -3.43 -5.84 -4.33
N CYS A 17 -2.37 -6.65 -4.32
CA CYS A 17 -1.11 -6.35 -5.03
C CYS A 17 -1.29 -6.53 -6.54
N ILE A 18 -2.03 -7.57 -6.94
CA ILE A 18 -2.16 -7.97 -8.34
C ILE A 18 -2.74 -6.81 -9.17
N PRO A 19 -3.86 -6.16 -8.81
CA PRO A 19 -4.38 -5.02 -9.57
C PRO A 19 -3.41 -3.83 -9.62
N LEU A 20 -2.69 -3.55 -8.53
CA LEU A 20 -1.71 -2.48 -8.49
C LEU A 20 -0.60 -2.70 -9.53
N PHE A 21 -0.01 -3.89 -9.57
CA PHE A 21 1.14 -4.18 -10.44
C PHE A 21 0.78 -4.62 -11.87
N SER A 22 -0.42 -5.16 -12.11
CA SER A 22 -0.79 -5.72 -13.42
C SER A 22 -1.91 -4.98 -14.15
N TYR A 23 -2.74 -4.19 -13.44
CA TYR A 23 -3.89 -3.49 -14.02
C TYR A 23 -3.84 -1.97 -13.85
N CYS A 24 -2.69 -1.41 -13.47
CA CYS A 24 -2.54 0.04 -13.21
C CYS A 24 -3.61 0.57 -12.23
N HIS A 25 -3.99 -0.23 -11.22
CA HIS A 25 -4.94 0.17 -10.19
C HIS A 25 -4.20 0.99 -9.11
N LEU A 26 -3.69 2.16 -9.52
CA LEU A 26 -2.73 3.00 -8.78
C LEU A 26 -3.26 3.64 -7.49
N ASN A 27 -4.58 3.57 -7.29
CA ASN A 27 -5.23 4.16 -6.13
C ASN A 27 -5.18 3.22 -4.90
N ALA A 28 -4.85 1.94 -5.08
CA ALA A 28 -4.76 0.99 -3.98
C ALA A 28 -3.42 1.17 -3.25
N ILE A 29 -3.49 1.39 -1.94
CA ILE A 29 -2.32 1.44 -1.07
C ILE A 29 -2.34 0.25 -0.11
N GLN A 30 -1.25 -0.50 -0.08
CA GLN A 30 -1.07 -1.55 0.91
C GLN A 30 -0.28 -1.03 2.09
N VAL A 31 -0.93 -0.97 3.25
CA VAL A 31 -0.28 -0.60 4.50
C VAL A 31 0.20 -1.87 5.21
N ASP A 32 1.42 -2.30 4.88
CA ASP A 32 2.10 -3.38 5.61
C ASP A 32 2.84 -2.85 6.85
N ALA A 33 3.51 -3.73 7.60
CA ALA A 33 4.22 -3.36 8.83
C ALA A 33 5.32 -2.32 8.60
N ARG A 34 5.96 -2.29 7.42
CA ARG A 34 7.01 -1.32 7.11
C ARG A 34 6.40 0.02 6.74
N ILE A 35 5.37 0.02 5.90
CA ILE A 35 4.64 1.25 5.55
C ILE A 35 3.98 1.85 6.80
N CYS A 36 3.47 1.03 7.73
CA CYS A 36 3.03 1.50 9.05
C CYS A 36 4.12 2.28 9.78
N ASN A 37 5.35 1.76 9.84
CA ASN A 37 6.47 2.43 10.49
C ASN A 37 6.84 3.72 9.77
N VAL A 38 6.91 3.72 8.44
CA VAL A 38 7.17 4.93 7.65
C VAL A 38 6.10 6.00 7.88
N LEU A 39 4.81 5.62 7.89
CA LEU A 39 3.71 6.55 8.16
C LEU A 39 3.76 7.12 9.60
N LYS A 40 4.25 6.34 10.54
CA LYS A 40 4.49 6.77 11.92
C LYS A 40 5.69 7.73 12.00
N ASP A 41 6.83 7.33 11.44
CA ASP A 41 8.11 8.02 11.62
C ASP A 41 8.17 9.32 10.80
N ASP A 42 7.71 9.29 9.54
CA ASP A 42 7.79 10.44 8.63
C ASP A 42 6.55 11.34 8.69
N TYR A 43 5.37 10.77 8.99
CA TYR A 43 4.09 11.49 8.93
C TYR A 43 3.38 11.62 10.28
N GLY A 44 3.87 10.96 11.34
CA GLY A 44 3.26 11.00 12.67
C GLY A 44 1.87 10.37 12.74
N VAL A 45 1.51 9.50 11.79
CA VAL A 45 0.18 8.90 11.71
C VAL A 45 0.22 7.45 12.18
N GLU A 46 -0.55 7.15 13.22
CA GLU A 46 -0.71 5.81 13.76
C GLU A 46 -2.20 5.43 13.89
N GLY A 47 -2.50 4.14 13.80
CA GLY A 47 -3.84 3.60 14.07
C GLY A 47 -4.15 2.30 13.33
N SER A 48 -5.44 2.05 13.13
CA SER A 48 -5.90 0.88 12.38
C SER A 48 -5.49 0.94 10.90
N TYR A 49 -5.42 -0.22 10.26
CA TYR A 49 -5.17 -0.34 8.81
C TYR A 49 -6.04 0.63 8.00
N LYS A 50 -7.34 0.70 8.32
CA LYS A 50 -8.29 1.59 7.66
C LYS A 50 -7.88 3.06 7.77
N LYS A 51 -7.50 3.52 8.96
CA LYS A 51 -7.08 4.92 9.18
C LYS A 51 -5.82 5.25 8.39
N LEU A 52 -4.85 4.33 8.38
CA LEU A 52 -3.59 4.50 7.64
C LEU A 52 -3.82 4.50 6.13
N SER A 53 -4.66 3.58 5.61
CA SER A 53 -5.05 3.53 4.20
C SER A 53 -5.75 4.82 3.78
N GLU A 54 -6.75 5.28 4.55
CA GLU A 54 -7.48 6.52 4.26
C GLU A 54 -6.55 7.75 4.27
N PHE A 55 -5.60 7.81 5.21
CA PHE A 55 -4.60 8.87 5.24
C PHE A 55 -3.72 8.84 3.98
N ALA A 56 -3.20 7.68 3.64
CA ALA A 56 -2.24 7.54 2.55
C ALA A 56 -2.92 7.73 1.18
N GLU A 57 -4.15 7.24 1.00
CA GLU A 57 -5.00 7.54 -0.16
C GLU A 57 -5.27 9.04 -0.29
N LYS A 58 -5.58 9.73 0.81
CA LYS A 58 -5.82 11.19 0.77
C LYS A 58 -4.54 11.97 0.46
N LYS A 59 -3.38 11.51 0.96
CA LYS A 59 -2.09 12.19 0.80
C LYS A 59 -1.51 12.01 -0.60
N PHE A 60 -1.51 10.80 -1.11
CA PHE A 60 -0.86 10.42 -2.37
C PHE A 60 -1.85 10.35 -3.54
N GLY A 61 -3.15 10.37 -3.25
CA GLY A 61 -4.22 10.46 -4.23
C GLY A 61 -4.15 9.31 -5.24
N ARG A 62 -4.22 9.67 -6.51
CA ARG A 62 -4.19 8.70 -7.62
C ARG A 62 -2.88 7.91 -7.76
N TYR A 63 -1.85 8.28 -7.02
CA TYR A 63 -0.51 7.67 -7.08
C TYR A 63 -0.15 6.93 -5.80
N ALA A 64 -1.13 6.67 -4.92
CA ALA A 64 -0.88 6.04 -3.63
C ALA A 64 -0.12 4.72 -3.73
N GLY A 65 -0.43 3.88 -4.72
CA GLY A 65 0.32 2.65 -4.96
C GLY A 65 1.78 2.88 -5.38
N TYR A 66 2.07 3.88 -6.21
CA TYR A 66 3.46 4.23 -6.54
C TYR A 66 4.20 4.81 -5.34
N SER A 67 3.56 5.70 -4.59
CA SER A 67 4.14 6.24 -3.37
C SER A 67 4.47 5.14 -2.37
N GLN A 68 3.61 4.14 -2.22
CA GLN A 68 3.89 2.98 -1.38
C GLN A 68 5.13 2.20 -1.82
N GLU A 69 5.32 1.98 -3.13
CA GLU A 69 6.53 1.31 -3.64
C GLU A 69 7.80 2.14 -3.40
N PHE A 70 7.74 3.46 -3.61
CA PHE A 70 8.87 4.34 -3.30
C PHE A 70 9.20 4.33 -1.81
N LEU A 71 8.21 4.42 -0.94
CA LEU A 71 8.41 4.37 0.51
C LEU A 71 8.94 3.00 0.97
N TYR A 72 8.50 1.91 0.33
CA TYR A 72 9.01 0.57 0.61
C TYR A 72 10.48 0.42 0.19
N HIS A 73 10.91 1.12 -0.86
CA HIS A 73 12.28 1.04 -1.33
C HIS A 73 13.17 2.20 -0.84
N ALA A 74 12.64 3.16 -0.09
CA ALA A 74 13.37 4.35 0.34
C ALA A 74 14.68 4.03 1.09
N ASP A 75 14.70 2.98 1.92
CA ASP A 75 15.93 2.58 2.63
C ASP A 75 16.96 1.85 1.74
N PHE A 76 16.61 1.54 0.49
CA PHE A 76 17.42 0.75 -0.45
C PHE A 76 17.78 1.51 -1.73
N ILE A 77 17.17 2.67 -1.96
CA ILE A 77 17.44 3.53 -3.10
C ILE A 77 18.10 4.79 -2.54
N ASP A 78 19.38 4.98 -2.85
CA ASP A 78 20.02 6.28 -2.66
C ASP A 78 19.36 7.27 -3.64
N ILE A 79 18.48 8.13 -3.12
CA ILE A 79 17.87 9.26 -3.85
C ILE A 79 18.60 10.55 -3.47
#